data_AF-A0AAU1V038-F1
#
_entry.id   AF-A0AAU1V038-F1
#
_cell.length_a   1.000
_cell.length_b   1.000
_cell.length_c   1.000
_cell.angle_alpha   90.00
_cell.angle_beta   90.00
_cell.angle_gamma   90.00
#
_symmetry.space_group_name_H-M   'P 1'
#
loop_
_entity.id
_entity.type
_entity.pdbx_description
1 polymer ?
#
loop_
_entity_poly.entity_id
_entity_poly.type
_entity_poly.pdbx_seq_one_letter_code
_entity_poly.pdbx_strand_id
1 'polypeptide(L)'
;MDERRTVKVSKYLSRHLRHQPERIGLTLDEAGWVEIDVLITAAAAHGFRFTREELDHVVAANDKKRFAMEGTRIRASQGHSVEIDLGLPPATPPPYLYHGTVARTLDAIRTEGLRPMNRHDVHLSPDRETATRVGARRGRPVVLSVDAAAMHRDGHVFHVSENGVWLTKAVPPQYLRFPQQH
;
A
#
# COMPACT_ATOMS: atom_id res chain seq x y z
N MET A 1 3.21 20.98 13.59
CA MET A 1 2.10 20.92 12.60
C MET A 1 0.92 20.26 13.29
N ASP A 2 -0.31 20.76 13.12
CA ASP A 2 -1.51 20.13 13.70
C ASP A 2 -1.80 18.77 13.02
N GLU A 3 -2.24 17.78 13.81
CA GLU A 3 -2.46 16.41 13.34
C GLU A 3 -3.44 16.34 12.16
N ARG A 4 -4.50 17.18 12.15
CA ARG A 4 -5.46 17.21 11.04
C ARG A 4 -4.80 17.65 9.75
N ARG A 5 -3.86 18.59 9.83
CA ARG A 5 -3.11 19.06 8.66
C ARG A 5 -2.15 17.98 8.17
N THR A 6 -1.45 17.28 9.06
CA THR A 6 -0.58 16.14 8.71
C THR A 6 -1.37 15.05 7.97
N VAL A 7 -2.56 14.71 8.45
CA VAL A 7 -3.45 13.74 7.80
C VAL A 7 -3.90 14.22 6.41
N LYS A 8 -4.24 15.50 6.25
CA LYS A 8 -4.66 16.06 4.96
C LYS A 8 -3.54 15.99 3.91
N VAL A 9 -2.33 16.43 4.27
CA VAL A 9 -1.16 16.38 3.37
C VAL A 9 -0.84 14.92 3.03
N SER A 10 -0.77 14.03 4.03
CA SER A 10 -0.53 12.59 3.81
C SER A 10 -1.55 11.94 2.85
N LYS A 11 -2.83 12.28 2.96
CA LYS A 11 -3.88 11.81 2.04
C LYS A 11 -3.70 12.37 0.63
N TYR A 12 -3.37 13.65 0.52
CA TYR A 12 -3.11 14.31 -0.77
C TYR A 12 -1.92 13.67 -1.47
N LEU A 13 -0.80 13.48 -0.77
CA LEU A 13 0.38 12.79 -1.28
C LEU A 13 0.05 11.35 -1.71
N SER A 14 -0.66 10.59 -0.87
CA SER A 14 -1.06 9.21 -1.20
C SER A 14 -1.93 9.13 -2.45
N ARG A 15 -2.73 10.15 -2.74
CA ARG A 15 -3.57 10.19 -3.93
C ARG A 15 -2.74 10.41 -5.20
N HIS A 16 -1.87 11.40 -5.20
CA HIS A 16 -1.14 11.79 -6.40
C HIS A 16 0.12 10.93 -6.64
N LEU A 17 0.81 10.48 -5.59
CA LEU A 17 1.95 9.58 -5.71
C LEU A 17 1.58 8.10 -5.94
N ARG A 18 0.29 7.76 -6.01
CA ARG A 18 -0.16 6.36 -6.20
C ARG A 18 -1.19 6.16 -7.28
N HIS A 19 -2.08 7.14 -7.47
CA HIS A 19 -3.33 6.91 -8.19
C HIS A 19 -3.58 7.90 -9.31
N GLN A 20 -3.32 9.17 -9.07
CA GLN A 20 -3.75 10.25 -9.96
C GLN A 20 -2.69 11.37 -10.08
N PRO A 21 -1.42 11.08 -10.39
CA PRO A 21 -0.39 12.12 -10.56
C PRO A 21 -0.78 13.14 -11.65
N GLU A 22 -1.41 12.67 -12.72
CA GLU A 22 -1.83 13.46 -13.87
C GLU A 22 -2.84 14.56 -13.52
N ARG A 23 -3.65 14.38 -12.46
CA ARG A 23 -4.64 15.38 -12.02
C ARG A 23 -4.05 16.69 -11.54
N ILE A 24 -2.76 16.68 -11.20
CA ILE A 24 -2.02 17.89 -10.82
C ILE A 24 -0.84 18.14 -11.76
N GLY A 25 -0.84 17.51 -12.94
CA GLY A 25 0.23 17.64 -13.93
C GLY A 25 1.54 16.96 -13.54
N LEU A 26 1.53 16.00 -12.61
CA LEU A 26 2.73 15.22 -12.29
C LEU A 26 2.88 14.04 -13.23
N THR A 27 4.13 13.75 -13.57
CA THR A 27 4.56 12.50 -14.18
C THR A 27 5.54 11.85 -13.21
N LEU A 28 5.26 10.60 -12.83
CA LEU A 28 6.20 9.80 -12.04
C LEU A 28 7.15 9.08 -12.98
N ASP A 29 8.39 8.87 -12.57
CA ASP A 29 9.29 8.00 -13.32
C ASP A 29 8.87 6.51 -13.22
N GLU A 30 9.58 5.64 -13.92
CA GLU A 30 9.32 4.19 -13.95
C GLU A 30 9.29 3.59 -12.54
N ALA A 31 10.06 4.14 -11.59
CA ALA A 31 10.14 3.67 -10.20
C ALA A 31 9.23 4.44 -9.22
N GLY A 32 8.36 5.31 -9.75
CA GLY A 32 7.39 6.10 -8.99
C GLY A 32 7.94 7.38 -8.36
N TRP A 33 9.18 7.77 -8.66
CA TRP A 33 9.80 8.99 -8.13
C TRP A 33 9.34 10.24 -8.85
N VAL A 34 9.36 11.34 -8.10
CA VAL A 34 9.19 12.71 -8.61
C VAL A 34 10.05 13.67 -7.78
N GLU A 35 10.51 14.76 -8.39
CA GLU A 35 11.17 15.86 -7.69
C GLU A 35 10.21 16.54 -6.71
N ILE A 36 10.68 16.80 -5.49
CA ILE A 36 9.89 17.41 -4.41
C ILE A 36 9.39 18.80 -4.80
N ASP A 37 10.25 19.61 -5.43
CA ASP A 37 9.87 20.98 -5.83
C ASP A 37 8.82 20.97 -6.94
N VAL A 38 8.86 19.98 -7.82
CA VAL A 38 7.84 19.77 -8.87
C VAL A 38 6.50 19.39 -8.21
N LEU A 39 6.52 18.47 -7.25
CA LEU A 39 5.33 18.09 -6.47
C LEU A 39 4.72 19.26 -5.69
N ILE A 40 5.53 20.06 -5.00
CA ILE A 40 5.05 21.21 -4.21
C ILE A 40 4.45 22.27 -5.14
N THR A 41 5.15 22.60 -6.23
CA THR A 41 4.68 23.55 -7.24
C THR A 41 3.36 23.10 -7.88
N ALA A 42 3.28 21.84 -8.31
CA ALA A 42 2.08 21.24 -8.87
C ALA A 42 0.90 21.30 -7.90
N ALA A 43 1.11 20.89 -6.65
CA ALA A 43 0.05 20.93 -5.65
C ALA A 43 -0.44 22.36 -5.38
N ALA A 44 0.48 23.34 -5.29
CA ALA A 44 0.14 24.75 -5.11
C ALA A 44 -0.67 25.32 -6.28
N ALA A 45 -0.30 24.99 -7.52
CA ALA A 45 -1.02 25.39 -8.73
C ALA A 45 -2.45 24.81 -8.77
N HIS A 46 -2.64 23.63 -8.19
CA HIS A 46 -3.95 22.96 -8.05
C HIS A 46 -4.65 23.23 -6.71
N GLY A 47 -4.30 24.34 -6.03
CA GLY A 47 -5.02 24.83 -4.86
C GLY A 47 -4.74 24.11 -3.55
N PHE A 48 -3.73 23.23 -3.50
CA PHE A 48 -3.28 22.55 -2.29
C PHE A 48 -1.84 22.94 -1.95
N ARG A 49 -1.67 24.11 -1.35
CA ARG A 49 -0.34 24.59 -0.90
C ARG A 49 0.10 23.79 0.31
N PHE A 50 1.36 23.34 0.32
CA PHE A 50 2.08 22.87 1.51
C PHE A 50 3.57 23.19 1.37
N THR A 51 4.30 23.28 2.49
CA THR A 51 5.73 23.61 2.48
C THR A 51 6.63 22.37 2.50
N ARG A 52 7.93 22.56 2.25
CA ARG A 52 8.92 21.50 2.40
C ARG A 52 8.96 20.96 3.83
N GLU A 53 8.85 21.82 4.83
CA GLU A 53 8.82 21.43 6.24
C GLU A 53 7.56 20.62 6.57
N GLU A 54 6.41 20.97 5.99
CA GLU A 54 5.19 20.17 6.13
C GLU A 54 5.34 18.78 5.47
N LEU A 55 6.02 18.69 4.32
CA LEU A 55 6.32 17.42 3.66
C LEU A 55 7.23 16.56 4.52
N ASP A 56 8.37 17.11 4.95
CA ASP A 56 9.36 16.40 5.76
C ASP A 56 8.73 15.92 7.07
N HIS A 57 7.91 16.77 7.72
CA HIS A 57 7.14 16.37 8.90
C HIS A 57 6.17 15.22 8.60
N VAL A 58 5.44 15.28 7.47
CA VAL A 58 4.49 14.22 7.07
C VAL A 58 5.19 12.91 6.75
N VAL A 59 6.42 12.94 6.25
CA VAL A 59 7.23 11.73 5.99
C VAL A 59 7.78 11.19 7.30
N ALA A 60 8.33 12.04 8.16
CA ALA A 60 8.91 11.65 9.45
C ALA A 60 7.86 11.15 10.47
N ALA A 61 6.72 11.84 10.59
CA ALA A 61 5.62 11.46 11.49
C ALA A 61 4.74 10.32 10.94
N ASN A 62 5.08 9.76 9.78
CA ASN A 62 4.29 8.69 9.18
C ASN A 62 4.63 7.35 9.84
N ASP A 63 3.86 6.96 10.86
CA ASP A 63 4.01 5.63 11.51
C ASP A 63 3.99 4.47 10.51
N LYS A 64 3.35 4.67 9.35
CA LYS A 64 3.18 3.67 8.30
C LYS A 64 4.26 3.73 7.22
N LYS A 65 5.25 4.63 7.35
CA LYS A 65 6.35 4.86 6.39
C LYS A 65 5.86 4.81 4.94
N ARG A 66 4.79 5.55 4.64
CA ARG A 66 4.06 5.44 3.34
C ARG A 66 4.85 5.96 2.14
N PHE A 67 5.87 6.76 2.42
CA PHE A 67 6.66 7.50 1.45
C PHE A 67 8.13 7.26 1.74
N ALA A 68 8.92 7.24 0.68
CA ALA A 68 10.36 7.26 0.74
C ALA A 68 10.88 8.54 0.11
N MET A 69 11.95 9.08 0.69
CA MET A 69 12.64 10.26 0.20
C MET A 69 14.10 9.90 -0.04
N GLU A 70 14.62 10.30 -1.20
CA GLU A 70 16.01 10.14 -1.58
C GLU A 70 16.50 11.46 -2.17
N GLY A 71 17.35 12.18 -1.43
CA GLY A 71 17.81 13.51 -1.83
C GLY A 71 16.64 14.49 -2.05
N THR A 72 16.43 14.87 -3.30
CA THR A 72 15.36 15.80 -3.73
C THR A 72 14.11 15.09 -4.25
N ARG A 73 14.08 13.75 -4.24
CA ARG A 73 12.99 12.95 -4.80
C ARG A 73 12.14 12.31 -3.72
N ILE A 74 10.86 12.09 -4.04
CA ILE A 74 9.90 11.38 -3.21
C ILE A 74 9.08 10.38 -4.04
N ARG A 75 8.74 9.24 -3.44
CA ARG A 75 7.76 8.28 -3.98
C ARG A 75 6.91 7.67 -2.87
N ALA A 76 5.82 6.99 -3.24
CA ALA A 76 5.14 6.10 -2.30
C ALA A 76 5.82 4.73 -2.23
N SER A 77 5.89 4.12 -1.05
CA SER A 77 6.59 2.82 -0.89
C SER A 77 5.78 1.61 -1.39
N GLN A 78 4.47 1.77 -1.60
CA GLN A 78 3.56 0.75 -2.14
C GLN A 78 2.17 1.32 -2.44
N GLY A 79 1.34 0.51 -3.10
CA GLY A 79 -0.10 0.74 -3.22
C GLY A 79 -0.49 1.56 -4.44
N HIS A 80 0.34 1.54 -5.48
CA HIS A 80 0.12 2.18 -6.76
C HIS A 80 -1.01 1.49 -7.53
N SER A 81 -1.73 2.31 -8.29
CA SER A 81 -2.65 1.91 -9.36
C SER A 81 -2.24 2.47 -10.73
N VAL A 82 -1.17 3.28 -10.77
CA VAL A 82 -0.54 3.78 -11.98
C VAL A 82 0.67 2.91 -12.29
N GLU A 83 0.91 2.65 -13.57
CA GLU A 83 1.99 1.78 -14.04
C GLU A 83 3.37 2.32 -13.64
N ILE A 84 4.02 1.58 -12.75
CA ILE A 84 5.36 1.81 -12.19
C ILE A 84 5.92 0.47 -11.71
N ASP A 85 7.24 0.32 -11.71
CA ASP A 85 7.99 -0.79 -11.15
C ASP A 85 8.87 -0.32 -9.99
N LEU A 86 8.54 -0.74 -8.76
CA LEU A 86 9.32 -0.38 -7.59
C LEU A 86 10.71 -1.05 -7.54
N GLY A 87 10.98 -2.03 -8.42
CA GLY A 87 12.24 -2.77 -8.46
C GLY A 87 12.49 -3.58 -7.18
N LEU A 88 11.42 -4.03 -6.51
CA LEU A 88 11.55 -4.76 -5.24
C LEU A 88 12.13 -6.16 -5.51
N PRO A 89 13.19 -6.59 -4.81
CA PRO A 89 13.72 -7.93 -4.97
C PRO A 89 12.70 -8.97 -4.47
N PRO A 90 12.67 -10.18 -5.05
CA PRO A 90 11.96 -11.31 -4.47
C PRO A 90 12.42 -11.60 -3.04
N ALA A 91 11.50 -12.02 -2.18
CA ALA A 91 11.76 -12.34 -0.78
C ALA A 91 11.02 -13.61 -0.36
N THR A 92 11.69 -14.46 0.44
CA THR A 92 11.06 -15.64 1.03
C THR A 92 10.08 -15.22 2.15
N PRO A 93 8.78 -15.54 2.05
CA PRO A 93 7.79 -15.14 3.05
C PRO A 93 7.90 -15.95 4.34
N PRO A 94 7.38 -15.41 5.47
CA PRO A 94 7.13 -16.21 6.66
C PRO A 94 6.06 -17.29 6.37
N PRO A 95 5.89 -18.29 7.26
CA PRO A 95 4.90 -19.35 7.06
C PRO A 95 3.49 -18.83 6.79
N TYR A 96 3.09 -17.77 7.51
CA TYR A 96 1.79 -17.16 7.38
C TYR A 96 1.88 -15.65 7.23
N LEU A 97 1.04 -15.13 6.33
CA LEU A 97 0.72 -13.72 6.21
C LEU A 97 -0.78 -13.54 6.39
N TYR A 98 -1.23 -12.29 6.51
CA TYR A 98 -2.61 -11.99 6.87
C TYR A 98 -3.23 -10.92 5.97
N HIS A 99 -4.51 -11.09 5.65
CA HIS A 99 -5.28 -10.11 4.90
C HIS A 99 -6.52 -9.69 5.67
N GLY A 100 -6.64 -8.39 5.93
CA GLY A 100 -7.80 -7.79 6.57
C GLY A 100 -8.85 -7.40 5.55
N THR A 101 -10.05 -7.95 5.69
CA THR A 101 -11.20 -7.70 4.80
C THR A 101 -12.50 -7.57 5.60
N VAL A 102 -13.65 -7.67 4.94
CA VAL A 102 -15.00 -7.52 5.52
C VAL A 102 -15.92 -8.65 5.06
N ALA A 103 -16.96 -8.95 5.86
CA ALA A 103 -17.87 -10.08 5.61
C ALA A 103 -18.47 -10.11 4.20
N ARG A 104 -18.91 -8.95 3.69
CA ARG A 104 -19.54 -8.82 2.36
C ARG A 104 -18.66 -9.21 1.17
N THR A 105 -17.35 -9.31 1.35
CA THR A 105 -16.42 -9.72 0.27
C THR A 105 -15.97 -11.18 0.39
N LEU A 106 -16.41 -11.90 1.43
CA LEU A 106 -15.89 -13.26 1.68
C LEU A 106 -16.30 -14.24 0.59
N ASP A 107 -17.52 -14.16 0.05
CA ASP A 107 -17.98 -15.10 -0.98
C ASP A 107 -17.14 -14.97 -2.26
N ALA A 108 -16.90 -13.74 -2.72
CA ALA A 108 -16.01 -13.49 -3.84
C ALA A 108 -14.58 -14.00 -3.56
N ILE A 109 -14.05 -13.78 -2.35
CA ILE A 109 -12.71 -14.24 -1.98
C ILE A 109 -12.63 -15.77 -1.90
N ARG A 110 -13.70 -16.45 -1.48
CA ARG A 110 -13.78 -17.93 -1.46
C ARG A 110 -13.70 -18.50 -2.88
N THR A 111 -14.35 -17.85 -3.84
CA THR A 111 -14.38 -18.32 -5.24
C THR A 111 -13.14 -17.92 -6.02
N GLU A 112 -12.67 -16.69 -5.85
CA GLU A 112 -11.67 -16.08 -6.74
C GLU A 112 -10.29 -15.91 -6.10
N GLY A 113 -10.19 -16.04 -4.78
CA GLY A 113 -8.98 -15.74 -4.03
C GLY A 113 -8.83 -14.23 -3.76
N LEU A 114 -7.65 -13.81 -3.29
CA LEU A 114 -7.31 -12.40 -3.21
C LEU A 114 -6.73 -11.93 -4.54
N ARG A 115 -7.35 -10.90 -5.10
CA ARG A 115 -6.88 -10.18 -6.28
C ARG A 115 -6.38 -8.79 -5.88
N PRO A 116 -5.47 -8.19 -6.65
CA PRO A 116 -4.93 -6.89 -6.32
C PRO A 116 -5.96 -5.76 -6.54
N MET A 117 -7.07 -6.06 -7.23
CA MET A 117 -8.13 -5.13 -7.62
C MET A 117 -7.53 -4.00 -8.46
N ASN A 118 -7.80 -2.73 -8.12
CA ASN A 118 -7.23 -1.57 -8.82
C ASN A 118 -5.77 -1.29 -8.40
N ARG A 119 -5.00 -2.28 -7.96
CA ARG A 119 -3.60 -2.12 -7.53
C ARG A 119 -2.72 -3.10 -8.30
N HIS A 120 -1.40 -2.95 -8.18
CA HIS A 120 -0.46 -3.88 -8.82
C HIS A 120 -0.38 -5.25 -8.13
N ASP A 121 -0.52 -5.27 -6.81
CA ASP A 121 -0.30 -6.45 -5.98
C ASP A 121 -1.30 -6.53 -4.81
N VAL A 122 -1.54 -7.74 -4.34
CA VAL A 122 -2.23 -8.01 -3.09
C VAL A 122 -1.33 -7.59 -1.93
N HIS A 123 -1.84 -6.69 -1.08
CA HIS A 123 -1.18 -6.29 0.16
C HIS A 123 -1.49 -7.28 1.28
N LEU A 124 -0.43 -7.84 1.87
CA LEU A 124 -0.48 -8.75 2.99
C LEU A 124 0.24 -8.16 4.21
N SER A 125 -0.28 -8.44 5.39
CA SER A 125 0.25 -8.01 6.67
C SER A 125 1.09 -9.11 7.30
N PRO A 126 2.19 -8.78 8.00
CA PRO A 126 3.03 -9.78 8.68
C PRO A 126 2.32 -10.39 9.91
N ASP A 127 1.35 -9.67 10.47
CA ASP A 127 0.65 -10.07 11.70
C ASP A 127 -0.87 -9.79 11.63
N ARG A 128 -1.63 -10.47 12.50
CA ARG A 128 -3.10 -10.36 12.58
C ARG A 128 -3.57 -8.98 13.06
N GLU A 129 -2.82 -8.30 13.92
CA GLU A 129 -3.20 -7.00 14.46
C GLU A 129 -3.19 -5.94 13.35
N THR A 130 -2.12 -5.91 12.55
CA THR A 130 -1.99 -5.08 11.36
C THR A 130 -3.09 -5.38 10.35
N ALA A 131 -3.38 -6.66 10.08
CA ALA A 131 -4.49 -7.03 9.20
C ALA A 131 -5.85 -6.53 9.74
N THR A 132 -6.09 -6.68 11.05
CA THR A 132 -7.32 -6.20 11.70
C THR A 132 -7.48 -4.68 11.52
N ARG A 133 -6.43 -3.90 11.80
CA ARG A 133 -6.42 -2.43 11.62
C ARG A 133 -6.61 -2.02 10.17
N VAL A 134 -6.12 -2.80 9.21
CA VAL A 134 -6.33 -2.54 7.77
C VAL A 134 -7.77 -2.84 7.37
N GLY A 135 -8.32 -3.99 7.78
CA GLY A 135 -9.70 -4.40 7.50
C GLY A 135 -10.75 -3.48 8.12
N ALA A 136 -10.47 -2.98 9.34
CA ALA A 136 -11.36 -2.09 10.10
C ALA A 136 -11.73 -0.80 9.34
N ARG A 137 -10.91 -0.40 8.36
CA ARG A 137 -11.15 0.78 7.51
C ARG A 137 -12.38 0.64 6.61
N ARG A 138 -12.89 -0.56 6.41
CA ARG A 138 -14.02 -0.87 5.51
C ARG A 138 -15.28 -1.36 6.25
N GLY A 139 -15.24 -1.43 7.57
CA GLY A 139 -16.28 -1.99 8.44
C GLY A 139 -15.71 -2.97 9.48
N ARG A 140 -16.56 -3.81 10.10
CA ARG A 140 -16.11 -4.85 11.04
C ARG A 140 -15.12 -5.80 10.34
N PRO A 141 -13.86 -5.89 10.83
CA PRO A 141 -12.82 -6.63 10.13
C PRO A 141 -13.02 -8.14 10.22
N VAL A 142 -12.67 -8.82 9.15
CA VAL A 142 -12.46 -10.26 9.07
C VAL A 142 -11.00 -10.48 8.65
N VAL A 143 -10.25 -11.28 9.41
CA VAL A 143 -8.84 -11.56 9.10
C VAL A 143 -8.71 -12.94 8.48
N LEU A 144 -8.19 -12.99 7.26
CA LEU A 144 -7.82 -14.21 6.57
C LEU A 144 -6.35 -14.52 6.82
N SER A 145 -6.03 -15.80 6.97
CA SER A 145 -4.64 -16.28 6.96
C SER A 145 -4.27 -16.78 5.58
N VAL A 146 -3.08 -16.45 5.12
CA VAL A 146 -2.48 -16.89 3.87
C VAL A 146 -1.35 -17.85 4.20
N ASP A 147 -1.40 -19.07 3.69
CA ASP A 147 -0.29 -20.04 3.78
C ASP A 147 0.82 -19.66 2.79
N ALA A 148 1.59 -18.63 3.15
CA ALA A 148 2.56 -18.00 2.27
C ALA A 148 3.78 -18.92 2.02
N ALA A 149 4.13 -19.80 2.96
CA ALA A 149 5.17 -20.80 2.74
C ALA A 149 4.74 -21.86 1.70
N ALA A 150 3.48 -22.32 1.72
CA ALA A 150 2.97 -23.21 0.68
C ALA A 150 2.99 -22.51 -0.69
N MET A 151 2.45 -21.29 -0.77
CA MET A 151 2.49 -20.50 -1.99
C MET A 151 3.90 -20.33 -2.56
N HIS A 152 4.88 -20.01 -1.70
CA HIS A 152 6.26 -19.84 -2.13
C HIS A 152 6.88 -21.15 -2.64
N ARG A 153 6.61 -22.29 -1.99
CA ARG A 153 7.03 -23.61 -2.50
C ARG A 153 6.41 -23.92 -3.87
N ASP A 154 5.19 -23.47 -4.09
CA ASP A 154 4.46 -23.66 -5.34
C ASP A 154 4.80 -22.61 -6.41
N GLY A 155 5.85 -21.80 -6.19
CA GLY A 155 6.43 -20.88 -7.18
C GLY A 155 5.85 -19.48 -7.19
N HIS A 156 4.96 -19.12 -6.26
CA HIS A 156 4.46 -17.76 -6.15
C HIS A 156 5.53 -16.81 -5.61
N VAL A 157 5.77 -15.71 -6.32
CA VAL A 157 6.74 -14.68 -5.93
C VAL A 157 6.14 -13.74 -4.90
N PHE A 158 6.95 -13.41 -3.90
CA PHE A 158 6.66 -12.41 -2.89
C PHE A 158 7.72 -11.32 -2.90
N HIS A 159 7.31 -10.11 -2.56
CA HIS A 159 8.18 -8.97 -2.34
C HIS A 159 7.84 -8.32 -1.00
N VAL A 160 8.79 -7.57 -0.46
CA VAL A 160 8.57 -6.74 0.73
C VAL A 160 8.87 -5.31 0.35
N SER A 161 7.87 -4.45 0.50
CA SER A 161 8.07 -3.01 0.35
C SER A 161 8.94 -2.44 1.48
N GLU A 162 9.53 -1.27 1.26
CA GLU A 162 10.39 -0.59 2.26
C GLU A 162 9.71 -0.38 3.62
N ASN A 163 8.37 -0.33 3.66
CA ASN A 163 7.59 -0.20 4.88
C ASN A 163 7.07 -1.53 5.45
N GLY A 164 7.63 -2.67 5.03
CA GLY A 164 7.36 -3.98 5.59
C GLY A 164 6.04 -4.61 5.15
N VAL A 165 5.36 -4.05 4.14
CA VAL A 165 4.14 -4.66 3.59
C VAL A 165 4.55 -5.70 2.56
N TRP A 166 4.02 -6.91 2.73
CA TRP A 166 4.22 -8.03 1.83
C TRP A 166 3.32 -7.90 0.60
N LEU A 167 3.87 -8.19 -0.57
CA LEU A 167 3.23 -8.03 -1.87
C LEU A 167 3.33 -9.33 -2.65
N THR A 168 2.23 -9.72 -3.31
CA THR A 168 2.20 -10.82 -4.28
C THR A 168 1.10 -10.57 -5.31
N LYS A 169 1.20 -11.17 -6.50
CA LYS A 169 0.28 -10.88 -7.62
C LYS A 169 -1.16 -11.28 -7.33
N ALA A 170 -1.37 -12.45 -6.72
CA ALA A 170 -2.67 -12.96 -6.31
C ALA A 170 -2.49 -14.01 -5.23
N VAL A 171 -3.53 -14.26 -4.43
CA VAL A 171 -3.57 -15.39 -3.48
C VAL A 171 -4.70 -16.33 -3.87
N PRO A 172 -4.40 -17.49 -4.48
CA PRO A 172 -5.41 -18.48 -4.81
C PRO A 172 -6.21 -18.98 -3.59
N PRO A 173 -7.49 -19.37 -3.75
CA PRO A 173 -8.36 -19.79 -2.64
C PRO A 173 -7.78 -20.90 -1.76
N GLN A 174 -7.06 -21.86 -2.33
CA GLN A 174 -6.53 -23.01 -1.60
C GLN A 174 -5.50 -22.64 -0.51
N TYR A 175 -4.90 -21.44 -0.59
CA TYR A 175 -3.96 -20.95 0.42
C TYR A 175 -4.63 -20.05 1.47
N LEU A 176 -5.94 -19.83 1.36
CA LEU A 176 -6.71 -18.98 2.27
C LEU A 176 -7.39 -19.81 3.36
N ARG A 177 -7.14 -19.42 4.62
CA ARG A 177 -7.91 -19.91 5.77
C ARG A 177 -8.82 -18.80 6.27
N PHE A 178 -10.12 -19.09 6.22
CA PHE A 178 -11.18 -18.22 6.71
C PHE A 178 -11.35 -18.44 8.22
N PRO A 179 -11.68 -17.40 9.01
CA PRO A 179 -11.98 -17.58 10.43
C PRO A 179 -13.20 -18.51 10.58
N GLN A 180 -13.15 -19.38 11.58
CA GLN A 180 -14.29 -20.24 11.93
C GLN A 180 -15.47 -19.34 12.31
N GLN A 181 -16.66 -19.68 11.81
CA GLN A 181 -17.90 -19.07 12.29
C GLN A 181 -18.14 -19.61 13.69
N HIS A 182 -18.24 -18.71 14.68
CA HIS A 182 -18.82 -19.02 15.99
C HIS A 182 -20.33 -18.84 15.91
#